data_AF-A0A5E4QHT7-F1
#
_entry.id   AF-A0A5E4QHT7-F1
#
_cell.length_a   1.000
_cell.length_b   1.000
_cell.length_c   1.000
_cell.angle_alpha   90.00
_cell.angle_beta   90.00
_cell.angle_gamma   90.00
#
_symmetry.space_group_name_H-M   'P 1'
#
loop_
_entity.id
_entity.type
_entity.pdbx_description
1 polymer ?
#
loop_
_entity_poly.entity_id
_entity_poly.type
_entity_poly.pdbx_seq_one_letter_code
_entity_poly.pdbx_strand_id
1 'polypeptide(L)' 'FEQTDGTKQEQQGEVINQGREDESIVVRGSFSWVGPDGVTYKVTYIADTNGYQPEIEEGPGGAVPPAVVASLLG' A
#
# COMPACT_ATOMS: atom_id res chain seq x y z
N PHE A 1 -10.78 -4.22 4.98
CA PHE A 1 -11.74 -4.62 3.93
C PHE A 1 -10.94 -4.92 2.68
N GLU A 2 -11.11 -6.10 2.09
CA GLU A 2 -10.56 -6.41 0.76
C GLU A 2 -11.62 -6.02 -0.26
N GLN A 3 -11.28 -5.06 -1.13
CA GLN A 3 -12.19 -4.64 -2.19
C GLN A 3 -11.96 -5.56 -3.40
N THR A 4 -13.05 -5.94 -4.06
CA THR A 4 -13.13 -7.00 -5.08
C THR A 4 -12.20 -6.80 -6.30
N ASP A 5 -11.53 -5.66 -6.42
CA ASP A 5 -10.54 -5.32 -7.46
C ASP A 5 -9.09 -5.77 -7.12
N GLY A 6 -8.88 -6.53 -6.04
CA GLY A 6 -7.54 -6.89 -5.56
C GLY A 6 -6.84 -5.76 -4.81
N THR A 7 -7.54 -4.67 -4.55
CA THR A 7 -7.05 -3.56 -3.73
C THR A 7 -7.28 -3.84 -2.25
N LYS A 8 -6.20 -3.89 -1.48
CA LYS A 8 -6.25 -4.02 -0.02
C LYS A 8 -5.96 -2.67 0.60
N GLN A 9 -6.81 -2.21 1.51
CA GLN A 9 -6.60 -0.98 2.26
C GLN A 9 -6.68 -1.26 3.75
N GLU A 10 -5.73 -0.71 4.50
CA GLU A 10 -5.69 -0.74 5.95
C GLU A 10 -5.33 0.65 6.48
N GLN A 11 -6.05 1.11 7.51
CA GLN A 11 -5.76 2.39 8.18
C GLN A 11 -5.92 2.20 9.67
N GLN A 12 -4.97 2.72 10.45
CA GLN A 12 -4.96 2.73 11.91
C GLN A 12 -4.53 4.12 12.38
N GLY A 13 -5.35 4.75 13.23
CA GLY A 13 -4.99 5.99 13.92
C GLY A 13 -4.48 5.68 15.32
N GLU A 14 -3.35 6.27 15.70
CA GLU A 14 -2.72 6.10 17.01
C GLU A 14 -2.41 7.47 17.63
N VAL A 15 -2.64 7.61 18.95
CA VAL A 15 -2.19 8.78 19.71
C VAL A 15 -0.80 8.46 20.24
N ILE A 16 0.20 9.22 19.80
CA ILE A 16 1.56 9.12 20.32
C ILE A 16 1.78 10.14 21.44
N ASN A 17 2.64 9.80 22.39
CA ASN A 17 3.01 10.68 23.52
C ASN A 17 1.83 11.10 24.41
N GLN A 18 0.81 10.24 24.56
CA GLN A 18 -0.39 10.54 25.33
C GLN A 18 -0.05 11.01 26.76
N GLY A 19 -0.57 12.18 27.15
CA GLY A 19 -0.34 12.78 28.46
C GLY A 19 0.99 13.53 28.64
N ARG A 20 1.72 13.79 27.56
CA ARG A 20 2.93 14.65 27.55
C ARG A 20 2.69 15.93 26.74
N GLU A 21 3.57 16.92 26.91
CA GLU A 21 3.50 18.20 26.16
C GLU A 21 3.63 18.00 24.64
N ASP A 22 4.20 16.88 24.20
CA ASP A 22 4.39 16.47 22.81
C ASP A 22 3.34 15.46 22.31
N GLU A 23 2.16 15.41 22.95
CA GLU A 23 1.01 14.59 22.50
C GLU A 23 0.61 14.94 21.05
N SER A 24 0.54 13.92 20.19
CA SER A 24 0.18 14.10 18.79
C SER A 24 -0.60 12.89 18.27
N ILE A 25 -1.43 13.13 17.25
CA ILE A 25 -2.17 12.06 16.57
C ILE A 25 -1.39 11.70 15.32
N VAL A 26 -1.07 10.43 15.17
CA VAL A 26 -0.45 9.88 13.97
C VAL A 26 -1.43 8.91 13.32
N VAL A 27 -1.72 9.14 12.05
CA VAL A 27 -2.50 8.20 11.24
C VAL A 27 -1.55 7.43 10.35
N ARG A 28 -1.56 6.11 10.48
CA ARG A 28 -0.81 5.21 9.61
C ARG A 28 -1.77 4.43 8.75
N GLY A 29 -1.48 4.32 7.46
CA GLY A 29 -2.25 3.47 6.59
C GLY A 29 -1.39 2.85 5.52
N SER A 30 -1.95 1.84 4.89
CA SER A 30 -1.39 1.28 3.67
C SER A 30 -2.49 0.91 2.70
N PHE A 31 -2.20 1.04 1.42
CA PHE A 31 -3.03 0.48 0.37
C PHE A 31 -2.17 -0.19 -0.69
N SER A 32 -2.66 -1.28 -1.27
CA SER A 32 -1.97 -1.98 -2.34
C SER A 32 -2.89 -2.19 -3.54
N TRP A 33 -2.32 -2.15 -4.75
CA TRP A 33 -3.03 -2.43 -6.01
C TRP A 33 -2.10 -3.14 -7.00
N VAL A 34 -2.68 -3.85 -7.98
CA VAL A 34 -1.93 -4.43 -9.10
C VAL A 34 -1.99 -3.46 -10.28
N GLY A 35 -0.84 -3.03 -10.77
CA GLY A 35 -0.71 -2.17 -11.93
C GLY A 35 -1.02 -2.88 -13.25
N PRO A 36 -1.24 -2.14 -14.34
CA PRO A 36 -1.48 -2.70 -15.67
C PRO A 36 -0.28 -3.48 -16.23
N ASP A 37 0.90 -3.23 -15.69
CA ASP A 37 2.15 -3.98 -15.92
C ASP A 37 2.22 -5.31 -15.13
N GLY A 38 1.21 -5.58 -14.30
CA GLY A 38 1.17 -6.75 -13.42
C GLY A 38 2.07 -6.61 -12.18
N VAL A 39 2.63 -5.43 -11.92
CA VAL A 39 3.41 -5.13 -10.70
C VAL A 39 2.45 -4.83 -9.56
N THR A 40 2.67 -5.43 -8.38
CA THR A 40 1.92 -5.04 -7.19
C THR A 40 2.57 -3.82 -6.56
N TYR A 41 1.84 -2.72 -6.46
CA TYR A 41 2.29 -1.53 -5.74
C TYR A 41 1.67 -1.49 -4.36
N LYS A 42 2.47 -1.18 -3.35
CA LYS A 42 1.99 -0.92 -2.00
C LYS A 42 2.44 0.47 -1.57
N VAL A 43 1.49 1.31 -1.19
CA VAL A 43 1.77 2.60 -0.57
C VAL A 43 1.54 2.46 0.93
N THR A 44 2.53 2.82 1.72
CA THR A 44 2.39 3.03 3.17
C THR A 44 2.50 4.52 3.43
N TYR A 45 1.67 5.06 4.31
CA TYR A 45 1.72 6.48 4.63
C TYR A 45 1.62 6.73 6.13
N ILE A 46 2.28 7.82 6.55
CA ILE A 46 2.22 8.37 7.89
C ILE A 46 1.73 9.81 7.76
N ALA A 47 0.63 10.13 8.43
CA ALA A 47 0.16 11.51 8.59
C ALA A 47 0.37 11.92 10.04
N ASP A 48 1.28 12.86 10.27
CA ASP A 48 1.62 13.42 11.57
C ASP A 48 1.66 14.96 11.51
N THR A 49 2.20 15.61 12.53
CA THR A 49 2.38 17.07 12.59
C THR A 49 3.31 17.63 11.51
N ASN A 50 4.14 16.80 10.86
CA ASN A 50 4.99 17.19 9.74
C ASN A 50 4.28 17.02 8.38
N GLY A 51 3.04 16.54 8.37
CA GLY A 51 2.21 16.36 7.19
C GLY A 51 2.12 14.91 6.72
N TYR A 52 1.70 14.72 5.47
CA TYR A 52 1.53 13.41 4.85
C TYR A 52 2.84 12.92 4.22
N GLN A 53 3.33 11.78 4.68
CA GLN A 53 4.60 11.18 4.27
C GLN A 53 4.32 9.79 3.66
N PRO A 54 4.22 9.69 2.31
CA PRO A 54 4.02 8.41 1.64
C PRO A 54 5.35 7.72 1.30
N GLU A 55 5.36 6.40 1.41
CA GLU A 55 6.40 5.50 0.95
C GLU A 55 5.78 4.48 -0.02
N ILE A 56 6.41 4.30 -1.18
CA ILE A 56 5.96 3.34 -2.20
C ILE A 56 6.91 2.16 -2.20
N GLU A 57 6.35 0.96 -2.10
CA GLU A 57 7.03 -0.32 -2.24
C GLU A 57 6.56 -1.00 -3.52
N GLU A 58 7.50 -1.32 -4.40
CA GLU A 58 7.27 -2.14 -5.59
C GLU A 58 7.39 -3.62 -5.19
N GLY A 59 6.25 -4.31 -5.20
CA GLY A 59 6.15 -5.74 -4.90
C GLY A 59 6.44 -6.62 -6.13
N PRO A 60 6.38 -7.95 -5.96
CA PRO A 60 6.57 -8.87 -7.06
C PRO A 60 5.50 -8.70 -8.15
N GLY A 61 5.92 -8.79 -9.40
CA GLY A 61 5.09 -8.60 -10.58
C GLY A 61 5.88 -7.91 -11.69
N GLY A 62 5.44 -8.04 -12.94
CA GLY A 62 6.17 -7.57 -14.13
C GLY A 62 6.88 -8.68 -14.92
N ALA A 63 7.09 -9.87 -14.34
CA ALA A 63 7.41 -11.06 -15.12
C ALA A 63 6.11 -11.64 -15.67
N VAL A 64 5.99 -11.66 -17.01
CA VAL A 64 4.87 -12.16 -17.82
C VAL A 64 3.92 -13.14 -17.10
N PRO A 65 2.60 -12.87 -17.09
CA PRO A 65 1.62 -13.84 -16.59
C PRO A 65 1.77 -15.17 -17.36
N PRO A 66 1.80 -16.32 -16.68
CA PRO A 66 1.88 -17.65 -17.34
C PRO A 66 0.79 -17.87 -18.41
N ALA A 67 -0.34 -17.18 -18.31
CA ALA A 67 -1.42 -17.20 -19.29
C ALA A 67 -1.01 -16.69 -20.69
N VAL A 68 -0.04 -15.76 -20.77
CA VAL A 68 0.48 -15.26 -22.05
C VAL A 68 1.46 -16.27 -22.67
N VAL A 69 2.20 -17.01 -21.84
CA VAL A 69 3.19 -18.01 -22.29
C VAL A 69 2.51 -19.23 -22.92
N ALA A 70 1.31 -19.60 -22.45
CA ALA A 70 0.54 -20.72 -22.97
C ALA A 70 0.01 -20.53 -24.41
N SER A 71 0.04 -19.31 -24.95
CA SER A 71 -0.47 -19.02 -26.31
C SER A 71 0.58 -19.09 -27.42
N LEU A 72 1.87 -19.31 -27.10
CA LEU A 72 2.96 -19.31 -28.09
C LEU A 72 3.51 -20.72 -28.44
N LEU A 73 2.87 -21.78 -27.93
CA LEU A 73 3.22 -23.17 -28.25
C LEU A 73 2.11 -23.90 -29.03
N GLY A 74 1.23 -23.14 -29.69
CA GLY A 74 0.29 -23.66 -30.69
C GLY A 74 0.96 -23.94 -32.02
#